data_AF-A0A1B6EYX2-F1
#
_entry.id   AF-A0A1B6EYX2-F1
#
_cell.length_a   1.000
_cell.length_b   1.000
_cell.length_c   1.000
_cell.angle_alpha   90.00
_cell.angle_beta   90.00
_cell.angle_gamma   90.00
#
_symmetry.space_group_name_H-M   'P 1'
#
loop_
_entity.id
_entity.type
_entity.pdbx_description
1 polymer ?
#
loop_
_entity_poly.entity_id
_entity_poly.type
_entity_poly.pdbx_seq_one_letter_code
_entity_poly.pdbx_strand_id
1 'polypeptide(L)'
;MLQTWIREKSAVMSDRSFPSTLIEMKKLAAESARFRTDEVPARQRDKTRLQQLFRDLQKYFEAVGEVDLDPELHVDVIDRNWNRLMLAHQERDQAIQDEIKRLERLQRLAEKVHREMKRCDSRLEDLEGRILEEARRLDRLHPLDAKHNVDVLEQELRAVEESIQSMFTDVTTLREGRYPQASDLHKRVQKLHQRWVSLRSLLHSKLITPLSTLSFPVVEERTVTRQTHTVMETRLVDTNTHFRALQDAIEWCRTKLKQIQEAEYGSDLNS
;
A
#
# COMPACT_ATOMS: atom_id res chain seq x y z
N MET A 1 43.55 0.38 -34.58
CA MET A 1 42.58 -0.71 -34.37
C MET A 1 42.23 -0.87 -32.89
N LEU A 2 43.13 -1.40 -32.02
CA LEU A 2 42.81 -1.58 -30.59
C LEU A 2 42.64 -0.25 -29.83
N GLN A 3 43.58 0.71 -29.97
CA GLN A 3 43.48 2.02 -29.32
C GLN A 3 42.21 2.78 -29.72
N THR A 4 41.86 2.77 -31.00
CA THR A 4 40.62 3.36 -31.54
C THR A 4 39.39 2.75 -30.86
N TRP A 5 39.32 1.41 -30.78
CA TRP A 5 38.22 0.71 -30.11
C TRP A 5 38.17 1.04 -28.60
N ILE A 6 39.32 1.11 -27.92
CA ILE A 6 39.38 1.51 -26.50
C ILE A 6 38.80 2.92 -26.32
N ARG A 7 39.21 3.88 -27.16
CA ARG A 7 38.71 5.26 -27.10
C ARG A 7 37.18 5.32 -27.34
N GLU A 8 36.69 4.67 -28.39
CA GLU A 8 35.26 4.63 -28.73
C GLU A 8 34.43 4.04 -27.60
N LYS A 9 34.83 2.85 -27.10
CA LYS A 9 34.09 2.19 -26.03
C LYS A 9 34.22 2.95 -24.71
N SER A 10 35.32 3.65 -24.45
CA SER A 10 35.46 4.47 -23.24
C SER A 10 34.47 5.63 -23.23
N ALA A 11 34.22 6.26 -24.40
CA ALA A 11 33.19 7.30 -24.54
C ALA A 11 31.79 6.73 -24.25
N VAL A 12 31.49 5.54 -24.79
CA VAL A 12 30.27 4.82 -24.46
C VAL A 12 30.20 4.54 -22.96
N MET A 13 31.18 3.87 -22.34
CA MET A 13 31.11 3.51 -20.91
C MET A 13 30.99 4.69 -19.95
N SER A 14 31.41 5.89 -20.39
CA SER A 14 31.28 7.12 -19.61
C SER A 14 29.88 7.75 -19.67
N ASP A 15 29.05 7.38 -20.65
CA ASP A 15 27.70 7.89 -20.82
C ASP A 15 26.77 7.38 -19.72
N ARG A 16 26.14 8.32 -19.01
CA ARG A 16 25.21 8.09 -17.90
C ARG A 16 23.77 8.46 -18.26
N SER A 17 23.48 8.70 -19.54
CA SER A 17 22.11 8.89 -20.02
C SER A 17 21.36 7.56 -20.03
N PHE A 18 20.68 7.27 -18.92
CA PHE A 18 19.92 6.03 -18.78
C PHE A 18 18.47 6.20 -19.25
N PRO A 19 17.92 5.20 -19.98
CA PRO A 19 16.51 5.15 -20.32
C PRO A 19 15.61 5.22 -19.08
N SER A 20 14.42 5.81 -19.24
CA SER A 20 13.46 5.98 -18.13
C SER A 20 12.59 4.75 -17.88
N THR A 21 12.63 3.73 -18.75
CA THR A 21 11.77 2.54 -18.64
C THR A 21 12.55 1.29 -18.23
N LEU A 22 11.91 0.44 -17.43
CA LEU A 22 12.53 -0.79 -16.92
C LEU A 22 12.88 -1.76 -18.06
N ILE A 23 12.06 -1.81 -19.11
CA ILE A 23 12.28 -2.69 -20.27
C ILE A 23 13.56 -2.26 -21.00
N GLU A 24 13.71 -0.98 -21.30
CA GLU A 24 14.91 -0.44 -21.95
C GLU A 24 16.15 -0.58 -21.07
N MET A 25 16.01 -0.39 -19.76
CA MET A 25 17.11 -0.62 -18.82
C MET A 25 17.57 -2.09 -18.78
N LYS A 26 16.64 -3.06 -18.79
CA LYS A 26 16.98 -4.49 -18.88
C LYS A 26 17.65 -4.85 -20.21
N LYS A 27 17.22 -4.21 -21.31
CA LYS A 27 17.89 -4.33 -22.61
C LYS A 27 19.32 -3.80 -22.54
N LEU A 28 19.52 -2.62 -21.95
CA LEU A 28 20.84 -2.03 -21.76
C LEU A 28 21.77 -2.90 -20.89
N ALA A 29 21.22 -3.55 -19.85
CA ALA A 29 21.98 -4.51 -19.04
C ALA A 29 22.41 -5.74 -19.86
N ALA A 30 21.53 -6.27 -20.73
CA ALA A 30 21.87 -7.38 -21.61
C ALA A 30 22.96 -6.98 -22.63
N GLU A 31 22.92 -5.76 -23.16
CA GLU A 31 23.97 -5.21 -24.03
C GLU A 31 25.31 -5.05 -23.28
N SER A 32 25.29 -4.55 -22.04
CA SER A 32 26.47 -4.47 -21.17
C SER A 32 27.09 -5.84 -20.88
N ALA A 33 26.25 -6.86 -20.67
CA ALA A 33 26.69 -8.24 -20.48
C ALA A 33 27.33 -8.81 -21.75
N ARG A 34 26.72 -8.60 -22.93
CA ARG A 34 27.28 -9.02 -24.22
C ARG A 34 28.63 -8.38 -24.52
N PHE A 35 28.80 -7.09 -24.20
CA PHE A 35 30.10 -6.44 -24.33
C PHE A 35 31.20 -7.19 -23.56
N ARG A 36 30.90 -7.61 -22.32
CA ARG A 36 31.82 -8.36 -21.46
C ARG A 36 32.11 -9.78 -21.97
N THR A 37 31.10 -10.48 -22.50
CA THR A 37 31.23 -11.89 -22.91
C THR A 37 31.77 -12.06 -24.33
N ASP A 38 31.45 -11.13 -25.23
CA ASP A 38 31.66 -11.31 -26.67
C ASP A 38 32.82 -10.43 -27.16
N GLU A 39 32.79 -9.13 -26.85
CA GLU A 39 33.77 -8.17 -27.37
C GLU A 39 35.09 -8.17 -26.58
N VAL A 40 35.00 -8.10 -25.25
CA VAL A 40 36.17 -7.98 -24.35
C VAL A 40 37.15 -9.15 -24.55
N PRO A 41 36.74 -10.44 -24.61
CA PRO A 41 37.69 -11.54 -24.75
C PRO A 41 38.42 -11.56 -26.09
N ALA A 42 37.79 -11.09 -27.18
CA ALA A 42 38.47 -10.94 -28.46
C ALA A 42 39.55 -9.85 -28.38
N ARG A 43 39.21 -8.69 -27.82
CA ARG A 43 40.14 -7.56 -27.69
C ARG A 43 41.25 -7.79 -26.67
N GLN A 44 40.98 -8.57 -25.62
CA GLN A 44 42.00 -9.00 -24.66
C GLN A 44 43.04 -9.90 -25.35
N ARG A 45 42.63 -10.79 -26.26
CA ARG A 45 43.57 -11.60 -27.06
C ARG A 45 44.43 -10.72 -27.99
N ASP A 46 43.81 -9.73 -28.65
CA ASP A 46 44.52 -8.76 -29.48
C ASP A 46 45.58 -8.00 -28.65
N LYS A 47 45.19 -7.55 -27.44
CA LYS A 47 46.08 -6.87 -26.49
C LYS A 47 47.28 -7.75 -26.09
N THR A 48 47.05 -8.99 -25.68
CA THR A 48 48.13 -9.92 -25.31
C THR A 48 49.09 -10.17 -26.48
N ARG A 49 48.54 -10.33 -27.71
CA ARG A 49 49.36 -10.50 -28.92
C ARG A 49 50.23 -9.27 -29.21
N LEU A 50 49.67 -8.07 -29.08
CA LEU A 50 50.41 -6.82 -29.25
C LEU A 50 51.52 -6.65 -28.21
N GLN A 51 51.26 -7.00 -26.95
CA GLN A 51 52.27 -6.98 -25.89
C GLN A 51 53.44 -7.92 -26.20
N GLN A 52 53.16 -9.12 -26.73
CA GLN A 52 54.21 -10.07 -27.12
C GLN A 52 55.05 -9.52 -28.28
N LEU A 53 54.40 -9.02 -29.34
CA LEU A 53 55.09 -8.43 -30.49
C LEU A 53 55.97 -7.23 -30.10
N PHE A 54 55.48 -6.39 -29.18
CA PHE A 54 56.25 -5.26 -28.66
C PHE A 54 57.53 -5.73 -27.95
N ARG A 55 57.45 -6.77 -27.10
CA ARG A 55 58.64 -7.34 -26.43
C ARG A 55 59.64 -7.92 -27.42
N ASP A 56 59.17 -8.57 -28.47
CA ASP A 56 60.05 -9.15 -29.50
C ASP A 56 60.74 -8.05 -30.31
N LEU A 57 60.02 -6.98 -30.65
CA LEU A 57 60.57 -5.78 -31.29
C LEU A 57 61.56 -5.05 -30.39
N GLN A 58 61.28 -4.92 -29.09
CA GLN A 58 62.16 -4.25 -28.14
C GLN A 58 63.53 -4.93 -28.06
N LYS A 59 63.58 -6.27 -28.03
CA LYS A 59 64.83 -7.04 -28.12
C LYS A 59 65.60 -6.79 -29.42
N TYR A 60 64.88 -6.62 -30.53
CA TYR A 60 65.48 -6.32 -31.83
C TYR A 60 66.05 -4.90 -31.86
N PHE A 61 65.32 -3.91 -31.34
CA PHE A 61 65.78 -2.53 -31.29
C PHE A 61 66.95 -2.32 -30.33
N GLU A 62 66.99 -3.03 -29.20
CA GLU A 62 68.17 -3.08 -28.31
C GLU A 62 69.42 -3.59 -29.04
N ALA A 63 69.25 -4.46 -30.05
CA ALA A 63 70.35 -4.95 -30.88
C ALA A 63 70.77 -4.01 -32.02
N VAL A 64 69.88 -3.11 -32.47
CA VAL A 64 70.10 -2.25 -33.66
C VAL A 64 70.34 -0.77 -33.30
N GLY A 65 69.96 -0.32 -32.10
CA GLY A 65 70.34 0.99 -31.54
C GLY A 65 69.43 2.18 -31.89
N GLU A 66 68.36 1.98 -32.65
CA GLU A 66 67.32 3.01 -32.87
C GLU A 66 65.93 2.46 -32.53
N VAL A 67 65.16 3.22 -31.75
CA VAL A 67 63.74 3.01 -31.48
C VAL A 67 63.01 4.31 -31.82
N ASP A 68 62.17 4.28 -32.86
CA ASP A 68 61.19 5.33 -33.12
C ASP A 68 59.79 4.70 -33.03
N LEU A 69 59.20 4.72 -31.82
CA LEU A 69 57.85 4.22 -31.55
C LEU A 69 57.01 5.36 -31.02
N ASP A 70 55.83 5.55 -31.62
CA ASP A 70 54.83 6.51 -31.14
C ASP A 70 54.50 6.24 -29.66
N PRO A 71 54.69 7.23 -28.76
CA PRO A 71 54.42 7.09 -27.34
C PRO A 71 52.99 6.62 -27.01
N GLU A 72 51.99 6.97 -27.83
CA GLU A 72 50.61 6.53 -27.61
C GLU A 72 50.40 5.03 -27.86
N LEU A 73 51.29 4.41 -28.64
CA LEU A 73 51.25 2.98 -28.94
C LEU A 73 52.08 2.14 -27.95
N HIS A 74 52.71 2.78 -26.97
CA HIS A 74 53.47 2.10 -25.93
C HIS A 74 52.57 1.15 -25.11
N VAL A 75 53.08 -0.03 -24.76
CA VAL A 75 52.33 -1.07 -24.03
C VAL A 75 51.72 -0.54 -22.75
N ASP A 76 52.48 0.24 -21.96
CA ASP A 76 51.98 0.83 -20.71
C ASP A 76 50.81 1.81 -20.91
N VAL A 77 50.77 2.52 -22.05
CA VAL A 77 49.64 3.41 -22.39
C VAL A 77 48.42 2.57 -22.75
N ILE A 78 48.59 1.52 -23.55
CA ILE A 78 47.50 0.59 -23.88
C ILE A 78 46.96 -0.09 -22.61
N ASP A 79 47.83 -0.54 -21.71
CA ASP A 79 47.45 -1.16 -20.45
C ASP A 79 46.66 -0.21 -19.55
N ARG A 80 47.13 1.04 -19.40
CA ARG A 80 46.41 2.06 -18.63
C ARG A 80 45.04 2.37 -19.23
N ASN A 81 44.96 2.59 -20.54
CA ASN A 81 43.70 2.89 -21.22
C ASN A 81 42.71 1.72 -21.14
N TRP A 82 43.21 0.49 -21.27
CA TRP A 82 42.42 -0.72 -21.10
C TRP A 82 41.84 -0.83 -19.69
N ASN A 83 42.68 -0.67 -18.66
CA ASN A 83 42.22 -0.74 -17.26
C ASN A 83 41.20 0.35 -16.96
N ARG A 84 41.39 1.56 -17.49
CA ARG A 84 40.42 2.65 -17.39
C ARG A 84 39.09 2.30 -18.05
N LEU A 85 39.10 1.69 -19.24
CA LEU A 85 37.89 1.22 -19.92
C LEU A 85 37.17 0.16 -19.08
N MET A 86 37.88 -0.83 -18.56
CA MET A 86 37.28 -1.90 -17.76
C MET A 86 36.67 -1.37 -16.46
N LEU A 87 37.33 -0.42 -15.79
CA LEU A 87 36.77 0.26 -14.63
C LEU A 87 35.51 1.05 -14.99
N ALA A 88 35.54 1.85 -16.06
CA ALA A 88 34.37 2.59 -16.52
C ALA A 88 33.21 1.67 -16.90
N HIS A 89 33.49 0.52 -17.54
CA HIS A 89 32.48 -0.51 -17.82
C HIS A 89 31.87 -1.06 -16.54
N GLN A 90 32.68 -1.41 -15.53
CA GLN A 90 32.20 -1.91 -14.25
C GLN A 90 31.33 -0.89 -13.52
N GLU A 91 31.74 0.38 -13.48
CA GLU A 91 30.96 1.46 -12.89
C GLU A 91 29.66 1.72 -13.65
N ARG A 92 29.66 1.59 -14.98
CA ARG A 92 28.44 1.69 -15.79
C ARG A 92 27.50 0.53 -15.53
N ASP A 93 28.03 -0.69 -15.44
CA ASP A 93 27.24 -1.88 -15.14
C ASP A 93 26.59 -1.78 -13.76
N GLN A 94 27.33 -1.35 -12.76
CA GLN A 94 26.80 -1.11 -11.41
C GLN A 94 25.66 -0.07 -11.42
N ALA A 95 25.87 1.06 -12.10
CA ALA A 95 24.85 2.09 -12.22
C ALA A 95 23.60 1.61 -12.97
N ILE A 96 23.76 0.77 -14.00
CA ILE A 96 22.64 0.12 -14.71
C ILE A 96 21.85 -0.77 -13.74
N GLN A 97 22.53 -1.61 -12.94
CA GLN A 97 21.87 -2.50 -11.98
C GLN A 97 21.13 -1.73 -10.88
N ASP A 98 21.72 -0.65 -10.38
CA ASP A 98 21.09 0.17 -9.35
C ASP A 98 19.87 0.92 -9.88
N GLU A 99 19.93 1.42 -11.12
CA GLU A 99 18.79 2.04 -11.77
C GLU A 99 17.65 1.03 -12.07
N ILE A 100 17.98 -0.21 -12.46
CA ILE A 100 16.99 -1.29 -12.57
C ILE A 100 16.30 -1.55 -11.23
N LYS A 101 17.07 -1.72 -10.15
CA LYS A 101 16.50 -1.95 -8.80
C LYS A 101 15.61 -0.79 -8.38
N ARG A 102 16.00 0.44 -8.69
CA ARG A 102 15.22 1.65 -8.40
C ARG A 102 13.89 1.63 -9.14
N LEU A 103 13.89 1.35 -10.44
CA LEU A 103 12.69 1.25 -11.26
C LEU A 103 11.77 0.10 -10.80
N GLU A 104 12.32 -1.05 -10.41
CA GLU A 104 11.54 -2.18 -9.87
C GLU A 104 10.88 -1.86 -8.51
N ARG A 105 11.53 -1.06 -7.66
CA ARG A 105 10.92 -0.57 -6.42
C ARG A 105 9.75 0.38 -6.71
N LEU A 106 9.93 1.31 -7.65
CA LEU A 106 8.85 2.23 -8.05
C LEU A 106 7.68 1.50 -8.69
N GLN A 107 7.95 0.50 -9.53
CA GLN A 107 6.90 -0.31 -10.13
C GLN A 107 6.05 -1.04 -9.07
N ARG A 108 6.69 -1.66 -8.08
CA ARG A 108 5.98 -2.30 -6.95
C ARG A 108 5.15 -1.31 -6.13
N LEU A 109 5.66 -0.10 -5.93
CA LEU A 109 4.95 0.97 -5.23
C LEU A 109 3.72 1.44 -6.03
N ALA A 110 3.86 1.61 -7.35
CA ALA A 110 2.73 1.93 -8.23
C ALA A 110 1.64 0.84 -8.21
N GLU A 111 2.05 -0.44 -8.22
CA GLU A 111 1.12 -1.58 -8.08
C GLU A 111 0.43 -1.62 -6.72
N LYS A 112 1.12 -1.22 -5.63
CA LYS A 112 0.52 -1.03 -4.31
C LYS A 112 -0.58 0.04 -4.38
N VAL A 113 -0.27 1.23 -4.87
CA VAL A 113 -1.23 2.34 -5.01
C VAL A 113 -2.43 1.92 -5.85
N HIS A 114 -2.23 1.20 -6.97
CA HIS A 114 -3.33 0.71 -7.78
C HIS A 114 -4.26 -0.25 -7.03
N ARG A 115 -3.71 -1.16 -6.22
CA ARG A 115 -4.50 -2.09 -5.41
C ARG A 115 -5.25 -1.38 -4.29
N GLU A 116 -4.59 -0.46 -3.59
CA GLU A 116 -5.20 0.33 -2.51
C GLU A 116 -6.31 1.24 -3.05
N MET A 117 -6.13 1.85 -4.22
CA MET A 117 -7.14 2.66 -4.86
C MET A 117 -8.39 1.84 -5.19
N LYS A 118 -8.24 0.64 -5.79
CA LYS A 118 -9.37 -0.26 -6.04
C LYS A 118 -10.10 -0.63 -4.75
N ARG A 119 -9.34 -0.97 -3.70
CA ARG A 119 -9.90 -1.32 -2.39
C ARG A 119 -10.68 -0.17 -1.77
N CYS A 120 -10.13 1.04 -1.82
CA CYS A 120 -10.79 2.22 -1.30
C CYS A 120 -12.05 2.59 -2.10
N ASP A 121 -12.01 2.45 -3.43
CA ASP A 121 -13.15 2.75 -4.29
C ASP A 121 -14.35 1.84 -3.98
N SER A 122 -14.12 0.53 -3.82
CA SER A 122 -15.16 -0.42 -3.38
C SER A 122 -15.67 -0.10 -1.96
N ARG A 123 -14.77 0.21 -1.02
CA ARG A 123 -15.19 0.59 0.35
C ARG A 123 -16.04 1.86 0.37
N LEU A 124 -15.73 2.85 -0.47
CA LEU A 124 -16.54 4.06 -0.58
C LEU A 124 -17.92 3.76 -1.15
N GLU A 125 -18.03 2.86 -2.11
CA GLU A 125 -19.31 2.41 -2.68
C GLU A 125 -20.17 1.68 -1.63
N ASP A 126 -19.58 0.75 -0.88
CA ASP A 126 -20.27 0.04 0.20
C ASP A 126 -20.75 1.00 1.31
N LEU A 127 -19.88 1.96 1.70
CA LEU A 127 -20.22 2.97 2.70
C LEU A 127 -21.34 3.90 2.22
N GLU A 128 -21.34 4.29 0.95
CA GLU A 128 -22.41 5.08 0.34
C GLU A 128 -23.75 4.35 0.39
N GLY A 129 -23.77 3.06 0.02
CA GLY A 129 -24.97 2.23 0.15
C GLY A 129 -25.49 2.17 1.59
N ARG A 130 -24.61 1.90 2.56
CA ARG A 130 -24.97 1.82 3.98
C ARG A 130 -25.46 3.16 4.54
N ILE A 131 -24.80 4.27 4.20
CA ILE A 131 -25.24 5.61 4.63
C ILE A 131 -26.67 5.89 4.14
N LEU A 132 -26.98 5.56 2.88
CA LEU A 132 -28.31 5.75 2.33
C LEU A 132 -29.35 4.80 2.95
N GLU A 133 -28.96 3.57 3.28
CA GLU A 133 -29.83 2.61 3.98
C GLU A 133 -30.15 3.08 5.40
N GLU A 134 -29.14 3.46 6.19
CA GLU A 134 -29.33 4.02 7.53
C GLU A 134 -30.24 5.25 7.49
N ALA A 135 -30.06 6.11 6.48
CA ALA A 135 -30.84 7.34 6.36
C ALA A 135 -32.33 7.07 6.10
N ARG A 136 -32.66 5.98 5.38
CA ARG A 136 -34.05 5.58 5.12
C ARG A 136 -34.76 5.01 6.35
N ARG A 137 -34.01 4.39 7.27
CA ARG A 137 -34.55 3.76 8.47
C ARG A 137 -34.41 4.61 9.73
N LEU A 138 -33.82 5.79 9.61
CA LEU A 138 -33.47 6.67 10.73
C LEU A 138 -34.65 6.95 11.66
N ASP A 139 -35.80 7.31 11.11
CA ASP A 139 -37.02 7.64 11.87
C ASP A 139 -37.64 6.44 12.60
N ARG A 140 -37.22 5.22 12.26
CA ARG A 140 -37.74 3.96 12.83
C ARG A 140 -36.77 3.33 13.83
N LEU A 141 -35.55 3.84 13.91
CA LEU A 141 -34.52 3.31 14.81
C LEU A 141 -34.57 4.01 16.17
N HIS A 142 -34.18 3.27 17.21
CA HIS A 142 -33.94 3.90 18.49
C HIS A 142 -32.73 4.86 18.38
N PRO A 143 -32.76 6.06 18.99
CA PRO A 143 -31.70 7.06 18.83
C PRO A 143 -30.30 6.56 19.22
N LEU A 144 -30.19 5.69 20.22
CA LEU A 144 -28.91 5.09 20.62
C LEU A 144 -28.35 4.15 19.54
N ASP A 145 -29.20 3.35 18.91
CA ASP A 145 -28.78 2.42 17.85
C ASP A 145 -28.39 3.19 16.59
N ALA A 146 -29.15 4.24 16.25
CA ALA A 146 -28.83 5.11 15.13
C ALA A 146 -27.50 5.84 15.34
N LYS A 147 -27.25 6.35 16.55
CA LYS A 147 -25.96 6.94 16.92
C LYS A 147 -24.83 5.92 16.78
N HIS A 148 -25.01 4.71 17.32
CA HIS A 148 -24.01 3.65 17.22
C HIS A 148 -23.67 3.31 15.75
N ASN A 149 -24.67 3.17 14.88
CA ASN A 149 -24.45 2.92 13.46
C ASN A 149 -23.67 4.05 12.78
N VAL A 150 -23.98 5.30 13.13
CA VAL A 150 -23.23 6.47 12.64
C VAL A 150 -21.79 6.47 13.13
N ASP A 151 -21.54 6.18 14.40
CA ASP A 151 -20.19 6.11 14.96
C ASP A 151 -19.34 5.05 14.22
N VAL A 152 -19.94 3.89 13.90
CA VAL A 152 -19.29 2.84 13.09
C VAL A 152 -18.99 3.33 11.67
N LEU A 153 -19.95 3.99 11.00
CA LEU A 153 -19.74 4.56 9.67
C LEU A 153 -18.65 5.63 9.66
N GLU A 154 -18.61 6.50 10.68
CA GLU A 154 -17.55 7.49 10.84
C GLU A 154 -16.17 6.84 11.02
N GLN A 155 -16.07 5.80 11.85
CA GLN A 155 -14.82 5.07 12.05
C GLN A 155 -14.32 4.43 10.76
N GLU A 156 -15.21 3.78 10.01
CA GLU A 156 -14.84 3.17 8.73
C GLU A 156 -14.42 4.22 7.69
N LEU A 157 -15.11 5.36 7.66
CA LEU A 157 -14.79 6.47 6.77
C LEU A 157 -13.42 7.10 7.09
N ARG A 158 -13.04 7.20 8.38
CA ARG A 158 -11.69 7.60 8.82
C ARG A 158 -10.63 6.60 8.36
N ALA A 159 -10.89 5.30 8.46
CA ALA A 159 -9.95 4.29 7.96
C ALA A 159 -9.75 4.37 6.43
N VAL A 160 -10.75 4.82 5.67
CA VAL A 160 -10.59 5.11 4.24
C VAL A 160 -9.76 6.37 4.02
N GLU A 161 -9.95 7.42 4.82
CA GLU A 161 -9.13 8.64 4.78
C GLU A 161 -7.65 8.32 4.99
N GLU A 162 -7.31 7.56 6.03
CA GLU A 162 -5.94 7.13 6.32
C GLU A 162 -5.31 6.38 5.14
N SER A 163 -6.09 5.50 4.51
CA SER A 163 -5.64 4.77 3.31
C SER A 163 -5.36 5.72 2.15
N ILE A 164 -6.20 6.75 1.95
CA ILE A 164 -6.02 7.78 0.93
C ILE A 164 -4.78 8.64 1.21
N GLN A 165 -4.53 9.02 2.47
CA GLN A 165 -3.33 9.77 2.85
C GLN A 165 -2.04 8.95 2.66
N SER A 166 -2.08 7.65 2.99
CA SER A 166 -1.00 6.71 2.66
C SER A 166 -0.71 6.69 1.16
N MET A 167 -1.75 6.59 0.31
CA MET A 167 -1.57 6.63 -1.15
C MET A 167 -0.98 7.95 -1.65
N PHE A 168 -1.32 9.11 -1.08
CA PHE A 168 -0.67 10.38 -1.43
C PHE A 168 0.82 10.39 -1.11
N THR A 169 1.21 9.78 0.00
CA THR A 169 2.62 9.63 0.41
C THR A 169 3.37 8.72 -0.58
N ASP A 170 2.78 7.59 -0.94
CA ASP A 170 3.33 6.68 -1.94
C ASP A 170 3.47 7.37 -3.31
N VAL A 171 2.46 8.13 -3.75
CA VAL A 171 2.52 8.88 -5.01
C VAL A 171 3.55 10.01 -4.99
N THR A 172 3.78 10.63 -3.84
CA THR A 172 4.86 11.62 -3.67
C THR A 172 6.23 10.96 -3.85
N THR A 173 6.42 9.79 -3.25
CA THR A 173 7.63 8.97 -3.42
C THR A 173 7.81 8.56 -4.89
N LEU A 174 6.74 8.21 -5.60
CA LEU A 174 6.78 7.93 -7.05
C LEU A 174 7.21 9.16 -7.87
N ARG A 175 6.71 10.35 -7.51
CA ARG A 175 7.07 11.61 -8.19
C ARG A 175 8.53 11.97 -7.97
N GLU A 176 9.03 11.87 -6.75
CA GLU A 176 10.45 12.06 -6.42
C GLU A 176 11.33 11.04 -7.14
N GLY A 177 10.84 9.82 -7.26
CA GLY A 177 11.43 8.76 -8.08
C GLY A 177 11.30 8.96 -9.59
N ARG A 178 10.76 10.08 -10.08
CA ARG A 178 10.55 10.34 -11.52
C ARG A 178 9.81 9.19 -12.24
N TYR A 179 8.85 8.56 -11.55
CA TYR A 179 8.02 7.53 -12.17
C TYR A 179 7.12 8.17 -13.24
N PRO A 180 7.11 7.67 -14.49
CA PRO A 180 6.45 8.36 -15.60
C PRO A 180 4.97 8.68 -15.38
N GLN A 181 4.22 7.79 -14.72
CA GLN A 181 2.78 7.94 -14.51
C GLN A 181 2.41 8.55 -13.14
N ALA A 182 3.38 9.10 -12.39
CA ALA A 182 3.13 9.63 -11.05
C ALA A 182 2.07 10.74 -11.04
N SER A 183 2.08 11.63 -12.04
CA SER A 183 1.09 12.72 -12.17
C SER A 183 -0.34 12.19 -12.37
N ASP A 184 -0.50 11.17 -13.21
CA ASP A 184 -1.81 10.57 -13.46
C ASP A 184 -2.32 9.78 -12.27
N LEU A 185 -1.43 9.06 -11.56
CA LEU A 185 -1.75 8.44 -10.28
C LEU A 185 -2.22 9.46 -9.25
N HIS A 186 -1.52 10.59 -9.13
CA HIS A 186 -1.91 11.68 -8.22
C HIS A 186 -3.32 12.20 -8.51
N LYS A 187 -3.64 12.47 -9.79
CA LYS A 187 -4.98 12.91 -10.19
C LYS A 187 -6.06 11.88 -9.83
N ARG A 188 -5.76 10.58 -9.95
CA ARG A 188 -6.71 9.51 -9.60
C ARG A 188 -6.94 9.40 -8.10
N VAL A 189 -5.87 9.46 -7.30
CA VAL A 189 -5.99 9.50 -5.83
C VAL A 189 -6.74 10.76 -5.38
N GLN A 190 -6.53 11.90 -6.05
CA GLN A 190 -7.28 13.13 -5.79
C GLN A 190 -8.79 12.99 -6.07
N LYS A 191 -9.19 12.30 -7.14
CA LYS A 191 -10.60 12.02 -7.41
C LYS A 191 -11.23 11.13 -6.33
N LEU A 192 -10.49 10.13 -5.86
CA LEU A 192 -10.92 9.26 -4.78
C LEU A 192 -11.09 10.04 -3.47
N HIS A 193 -10.15 10.94 -3.16
CA HIS A 193 -10.26 11.87 -2.03
C HIS A 193 -11.49 12.78 -2.15
N GLN A 194 -11.78 13.34 -3.33
CA GLN A 194 -13.00 14.13 -3.55
C GLN A 194 -14.27 13.32 -3.31
N ARG A 195 -14.32 12.06 -3.77
CA ARG A 195 -15.45 11.15 -3.49
C ARG A 195 -15.62 10.92 -1.99
N TRP A 196 -14.53 10.69 -1.26
CA TRP A 196 -14.54 10.58 0.20
C TRP A 196 -15.08 11.86 0.88
N VAL A 197 -14.66 13.05 0.45
CA VAL A 197 -15.17 14.33 0.99
C VAL A 197 -16.68 14.45 0.77
N SER A 198 -17.17 14.11 -0.43
CA SER A 198 -18.60 14.11 -0.74
C SER A 198 -19.36 13.12 0.15
N LEU A 199 -18.81 11.93 0.36
CA LEU A 199 -19.43 10.91 1.20
C LEU A 199 -19.49 11.31 2.68
N ARG A 200 -18.43 11.96 3.19
CA ARG A 200 -18.43 12.55 4.53
C ARG A 200 -19.52 13.61 4.69
N SER A 201 -19.71 14.43 3.66
CA SER A 201 -20.77 15.44 3.63
C SER A 201 -22.17 14.80 3.56
N LEU A 202 -22.31 13.67 2.84
CA LEU A 202 -23.54 12.89 2.78
C LEU A 202 -23.87 12.30 4.16
N LEU A 203 -22.90 11.66 4.82
CA LEU A 203 -23.05 11.13 6.18
C LEU A 203 -23.54 12.23 7.15
N HIS A 204 -22.89 13.39 7.10
CA HIS A 204 -23.24 14.50 8.00
C HIS A 204 -24.64 15.05 7.72
N SER A 205 -25.00 15.26 6.46
CA SER A 205 -26.29 15.82 6.08
C SER A 205 -27.46 14.86 6.25
N LYS A 206 -27.25 13.56 6.04
CA LYS A 206 -28.32 12.55 6.04
C LYS A 206 -28.50 11.83 7.38
N LEU A 207 -27.47 11.75 8.22
CA LEU A 207 -27.53 11.03 9.49
C LEU A 207 -27.21 11.93 10.68
N ILE A 208 -26.04 12.58 10.69
CA ILE A 208 -25.58 13.34 11.87
C ILE A 208 -26.50 14.52 12.18
N THR A 209 -26.85 15.31 11.15
CA THR A 209 -27.70 16.51 11.33
C THR A 209 -29.13 16.13 11.75
N PRO A 210 -29.81 15.16 11.12
CA PRO A 210 -31.12 14.73 11.62
C PRO A 210 -31.07 14.13 13.03
N LEU A 211 -30.04 13.34 13.36
CA LEU A 211 -29.89 12.79 14.72
C LEU A 211 -29.68 13.84 15.79
N SER A 212 -29.00 14.95 15.48
CA SER A 212 -28.86 16.04 16.45
C SER A 212 -30.18 16.80 16.67
N THR A 213 -31.06 16.84 15.67
CA THR A 213 -32.41 17.43 15.78
C THR A 213 -33.43 16.52 16.44
N LEU A 214 -33.24 15.21 16.37
CA LEU A 214 -33.94 14.20 17.16
C LEU A 214 -33.39 14.25 18.59
N SER A 215 -33.59 15.40 19.24
CA SER A 215 -33.17 15.63 20.62
C SER A 215 -33.62 14.45 21.48
N PHE A 216 -32.63 13.76 22.04
CA PHE A 216 -32.83 12.87 23.17
C PHE A 216 -33.77 13.60 24.13
N PRO A 217 -34.90 13.01 24.57
CA PRO A 217 -35.31 13.32 25.93
C PRO A 217 -34.05 13.02 26.73
N VAL A 218 -33.45 14.06 27.30
CA VAL A 218 -32.66 13.91 28.51
C VAL A 218 -33.48 12.92 29.31
N VAL A 219 -33.02 11.67 29.39
CA VAL A 219 -33.35 10.85 30.54
C VAL A 219 -33.04 11.82 31.64
N GLU A 220 -34.09 12.32 32.29
CA GLU A 220 -33.99 13.22 33.43
C GLU A 220 -32.70 12.80 34.10
N GLU A 221 -31.76 13.73 34.19
CA GLU A 221 -30.71 13.58 35.16
C GLU A 221 -31.48 13.50 36.47
N ARG A 222 -31.91 12.28 36.84
CA ARG A 222 -32.32 11.91 38.15
C ARG A 222 -31.01 12.01 38.89
N THR A 223 -30.62 13.25 39.20
CA THR A 223 -30.02 13.56 40.46
C THR A 223 -30.78 12.70 41.44
N VAL A 224 -30.09 11.71 41.98
CA VAL A 224 -30.60 10.82 43.00
C VAL A 224 -30.82 11.67 44.24
N THR A 225 -31.86 12.51 44.23
CA THR A 225 -32.50 12.96 45.44
C THR A 225 -33.47 11.85 45.78
N ARG A 226 -32.97 10.96 46.63
CA ARG A 226 -33.67 9.95 47.40
C ARG A 226 -35.08 10.45 47.82
N GLN A 227 -36.06 10.24 46.96
CA GLN A 227 -37.48 10.24 47.31
C GLN A 227 -38.13 9.11 46.51
N THR A 228 -38.35 8.01 47.22
CA THR A 228 -39.07 6.83 46.77
C THR A 228 -40.51 7.24 46.47
N HIS A 229 -40.84 7.38 45.19
CA HIS A 229 -42.22 7.33 44.72
C HIS A 229 -42.37 6.12 43.81
N THR A 230 -43.10 5.14 44.32
CA THR A 230 -43.43 3.86 43.69
C THR A 230 -44.25 4.14 42.43
N VAL A 231 -43.63 4.04 41.25
CA VAL A 231 -44.35 4.03 39.98
C VAL A 231 -44.91 2.62 39.82
N MET A 232 -46.24 2.50 39.81
CA MET A 232 -46.94 1.22 39.69
C MET A 232 -46.52 0.46 38.43
N GLU A 233 -46.00 -0.75 38.65
CA GLU A 233 -45.52 -1.76 37.68
C GLU A 233 -46.58 -2.15 36.63
N THR A 234 -47.84 -1.81 36.86
CA THR A 234 -49.02 -2.23 36.08
C THR A 234 -49.04 -1.70 34.64
N ARG A 235 -48.31 -0.62 34.29
CA ARG A 235 -48.39 -0.02 32.93
C ARG A 235 -47.39 -0.56 31.90
N LEU A 236 -46.39 -1.34 32.32
CA LEU A 236 -45.34 -1.87 31.44
C LEU A 236 -45.58 -3.32 30.99
N VAL A 237 -46.50 -4.01 31.65
CA VAL A 237 -46.72 -5.44 31.42
C VAL A 237 -47.66 -5.68 30.22
N ASP A 238 -48.62 -4.78 29.99
CA ASP A 238 -49.62 -4.94 28.91
C ASP A 238 -49.09 -4.59 27.51
N THR A 239 -48.00 -3.82 27.40
CA THR A 239 -47.49 -3.31 26.11
C THR A 239 -46.26 -4.03 25.58
N ASN A 240 -45.60 -4.86 26.38
CA ASN A 240 -44.36 -5.52 26.00
C ASN A 240 -44.51 -7.04 26.02
N THR A 241 -44.36 -7.65 24.85
CA THR A 241 -44.54 -9.09 24.61
C THR A 241 -43.59 -9.96 25.45
N HIS A 242 -42.38 -9.48 25.76
CA HIS A 242 -41.42 -10.20 26.60
C HIS A 242 -41.83 -10.18 28.09
N PHE A 243 -42.40 -9.07 28.57
CA PHE A 243 -42.90 -8.99 29.94
C PHE A 243 -44.16 -9.84 30.14
N ARG A 244 -45.03 -9.93 29.12
CA ARG A 244 -46.20 -10.82 29.15
C ARG A 244 -45.81 -12.30 29.24
N ALA A 245 -44.86 -12.73 28.41
CA ALA A 245 -44.35 -14.11 28.45
C ALA A 245 -43.71 -14.46 29.81
N LEU A 246 -42.99 -13.51 30.42
CA LEU A 246 -42.42 -13.68 31.75
C LEU A 246 -43.52 -13.75 32.83
N GLN A 247 -44.56 -12.93 32.72
CA GLN A 247 -45.68 -12.93 33.67
C GLN A 247 -46.48 -14.24 33.59
N ASP A 248 -46.76 -14.73 32.38
CA ASP A 248 -47.44 -16.02 32.17
C ASP A 248 -46.61 -17.18 32.78
N ALA A 249 -45.28 -17.13 32.64
CA ALA A 249 -44.38 -18.11 33.26
C ALA A 249 -44.38 -18.02 34.80
N ILE A 250 -44.42 -16.81 35.36
CA ILE A 250 -44.51 -16.58 36.81
C ILE A 250 -45.85 -17.09 37.35
N GLU A 251 -46.96 -16.80 36.66
CA GLU A 251 -48.31 -17.27 37.01
C GLU A 251 -48.39 -18.80 37.00
N TRP A 252 -47.81 -19.42 35.96
CA TRP A 252 -47.70 -20.88 35.86
C TRP A 252 -46.90 -21.47 37.02
N CYS A 253 -45.73 -20.91 37.33
CA CYS A 253 -44.90 -21.33 38.45
C CYS A 253 -45.66 -21.21 39.78
N ARG A 254 -46.36 -20.11 40.03
CA ARG A 254 -47.17 -19.90 41.25
C ARG A 254 -48.30 -20.91 41.36
N THR A 255 -48.99 -21.19 40.25
CA THR A 255 -50.09 -22.17 40.21
C THR A 255 -49.56 -23.57 40.51
N LYS A 256 -48.42 -23.95 39.93
CA LYS A 256 -47.78 -25.24 40.21
C LYS A 256 -47.26 -25.34 41.63
N LEU A 257 -46.68 -24.27 42.17
CA LEU A 257 -46.21 -24.23 43.54
C LEU A 257 -47.37 -24.39 44.53
N LYS A 258 -48.50 -23.73 44.26
CA LYS A 258 -49.73 -23.88 45.04
C LYS A 258 -50.29 -25.31 44.94
N GLN A 259 -50.34 -25.91 43.75
CA GLN A 259 -50.75 -27.31 43.58
C GLN A 259 -49.85 -28.28 44.35
N ILE A 260 -48.54 -28.05 44.41
CA ILE A 260 -47.61 -28.88 45.16
C ILE A 260 -47.77 -28.67 46.67
N GLN A 261 -48.06 -27.45 47.12
CA GLN A 261 -48.29 -27.14 48.52
C GLN A 261 -49.64 -27.65 49.04
N GLU A 262 -50.66 -27.70 48.18
CA GLU A 262 -51.99 -28.23 48.48
C GLU A 262 -52.10 -29.74 48.25
N ALA A 263 -51.13 -30.35 47.58
CA ALA A 263 -51.05 -31.80 47.45
C ALA A 263 -50.68 -32.40 48.82
N GLU A 264 -51.61 -33.15 49.40
CA GLU A 264 -51.34 -33.93 50.61
C GLU A 264 -50.26 -34.99 50.29
N TYR A 265 -49.17 -34.97 51.07
CA TYR A 265 -48.20 -36.05 51.05
C TYR A 265 -48.84 -37.30 51.68
N GLY A 266 -49.26 -38.23 50.84
CA GLY A 266 -49.51 -39.62 51.22
C GLY A 266 -50.97 -40.03 51.28
N SER A 267 -51.48 -40.60 50.19
CA SER A 267 -52.50 -41.64 50.23
C SER A 267 -52.32 -42.71 49.14
N ASP A 268 -51.09 -42.96 48.69
CA ASP A 268 -50.76 -44.12 47.84
C ASP A 268 -49.88 -45.11 48.61
N LEU A 269 -50.42 -45.58 49.74
CA LEU A 269 -50.15 -46.93 50.23
C LEU A 269 -51.51 -47.62 50.29
N ASN A 270 -51.88 -48.29 49.20
CA ASN A 270 -52.92 -49.32 49.25
C ASN A 270 -52.47 -50.36 50.29
N SER A 271 -53.31 -50.55 51.31
CA SER A 271 -53.31 -51.78 52.12
C SER A 271 -53.73 -52.98 51.27
#